data_AF-A0A317JDJ8-F1
#
_entry.id   AF-A0A317JDJ8-F1
#
_cell.length_a   1.000
_cell.length_b   1.000
_cell.length_c   1.000
_cell.angle_alpha   90.00
_cell.angle_beta   90.00
_cell.angle_gamma   90.00
#
_symmetry.space_group_name_H-M   'P 1'
#
loop_
_entity.id
_entity.type
_entity.pdbx_description
1 polymer ?
#
loop_
_entity_poly.entity_id
_entity_poly.type
_entity_poly.pdbx_seq_one_letter_code
_entity_poly.pdbx_strand_id
1 'polypeptide(L)'
;MSRYFWLAVFVAQLARADQPATATASSEEYKIVLFSDFQCPFCRQFSQPIRDLMNKGVDGVQAKVTFKNFPLSFHPDAQLAAQAAMAAKEQGKFWEMHDLLFANQLALKRDNLVDYAKRLGLDIARFKKDLDSDQIKQTIASEQAEGTKLAVNGTPTFFLNGVSYSGTRSFDEMKQLLQKEHKRIQAVTEITDSLLSRGPADAAVTVEFFADLESPVSRPAEAVIEELLKQYPDRVRLQFRNFPLAFHPQAPLAHEAALIAAKGGRFWEFTSYILEHQNSLREQDLITYAGQLGFDETKFVQTLHDHRYAPRVDADVSDGFRRGIRGSPVIFVNANRIDGVPSLKTLTEYVEAELAKK
;
A
#
# COMPACT_ATOMS: atom_id res chain seq x y z
N MET A 1 -28.28 24.24 9.80
CA MET A 1 -26.90 24.76 9.82
C MET A 1 -26.25 24.22 11.08
N SER A 2 -25.13 23.52 11.11
CA SER A 2 -24.25 22.86 10.12
C SER A 2 -23.46 21.87 11.01
N ARG A 3 -23.54 20.55 10.81
CA ARG A 3 -22.53 19.74 10.11
C ARG A 3 -21.11 20.32 10.25
N TYR A 4 -20.18 19.55 10.82
CA TYR A 4 -18.70 19.66 10.79
C TYR A 4 -18.01 19.40 12.15
N PHE A 5 -18.51 18.46 12.98
CA PHE A 5 -17.83 18.13 14.25
C PHE A 5 -17.55 16.64 14.51
N TRP A 6 -17.79 15.77 13.53
CA TRP A 6 -17.58 14.31 13.70
C TRP A 6 -16.83 13.62 12.55
N LEU A 7 -16.07 14.37 11.76
CA LEU A 7 -15.21 13.82 10.69
C LEU A 7 -13.71 14.14 10.90
N ALA A 8 -13.26 14.20 12.16
CA ALA A 8 -11.88 14.56 12.50
C ALA A 8 -11.20 13.62 13.51
N VAL A 9 -11.80 12.45 13.83
CA VAL A 9 -11.24 11.50 14.83
C VAL A 9 -10.83 10.15 14.23
N PHE A 10 -10.94 9.96 12.90
CA PHE A 10 -10.46 8.71 12.25
C PHE A 10 -9.41 8.93 11.14
N VAL A 11 -8.92 10.16 10.95
CA VAL A 11 -7.81 10.49 10.02
C VAL A 11 -6.65 11.22 10.73
N ALA A 12 -6.78 11.52 12.03
CA ALA A 12 -5.78 12.25 12.82
C ALA A 12 -5.10 11.39 13.89
N GLN A 13 -4.77 10.14 13.56
CA GLN A 13 -3.84 9.32 14.35
C GLN A 13 -2.64 8.82 13.54
N LEU A 14 -2.29 9.53 12.46
CA LEU A 14 -1.06 9.36 11.69
C LEU A 14 -0.55 10.73 11.20
N ALA A 15 -0.27 11.67 12.10
CA ALA A 15 0.61 12.83 11.83
C ALA A 15 0.78 13.71 13.09
N ARG A 16 1.65 13.30 14.02
CA ARG A 16 2.55 14.16 14.83
C ARG A 16 3.27 13.34 15.89
N ALA A 17 4.53 13.01 15.63
CA ALA A 17 5.68 13.31 16.48
C ALA A 17 6.92 12.60 15.91
N ASP A 18 7.92 13.40 15.52
CA ASP A 18 9.30 12.96 15.40
C ASP A 18 9.79 12.42 16.75
N GLN A 19 9.75 11.10 16.89
CA GLN A 19 10.65 10.27 17.68
C GLN A 19 10.73 8.93 16.94
N PRO A 20 11.87 8.21 16.96
CA PRO A 20 11.96 6.90 16.34
C PRO A 20 11.03 5.97 17.11
N ALA A 21 9.79 5.84 16.62
CA ALA A 21 8.88 4.83 17.06
C ALA A 21 9.58 3.51 16.76
N THR A 22 10.05 2.85 17.82
CA THR A 22 10.34 1.42 17.80
C THR A 22 9.24 0.77 16.99
N ALA A 23 9.61 0.21 15.84
CA ALA A 23 8.73 -0.58 15.01
C ALA A 23 8.23 -1.74 15.87
N THR A 24 7.13 -1.53 16.57
CA THR A 24 6.41 -2.57 17.27
C THR A 24 5.83 -3.44 16.17
N ALA A 25 6.50 -4.57 15.95
CA ALA A 25 6.09 -5.75 15.20
C ALA A 25 4.89 -5.51 14.27
N SER A 26 5.19 -5.41 12.97
CA SER A 26 4.28 -5.84 11.90
C SER A 26 3.49 -7.04 12.40
N SER A 27 2.18 -6.89 12.62
CA SER A 27 1.34 -8.08 12.82
C SER A 27 1.51 -8.90 11.55
N GLU A 28 2.21 -10.03 11.64
CA GLU A 28 2.37 -11.05 10.60
C GLU A 28 1.00 -11.66 10.30
N GLU A 29 0.04 -10.87 9.86
CA GLU A 29 -1.33 -11.26 9.61
C GLU A 29 -1.78 -10.55 8.33
N TYR A 30 -2.27 -11.35 7.38
CA TYR A 30 -2.84 -10.81 6.15
C TYR A 30 -4.24 -10.23 6.43
N LYS A 31 -4.39 -8.92 6.29
CA LYS A 31 -5.68 -8.23 6.50
C LYS A 31 -6.44 -8.11 5.19
N ILE A 32 -7.64 -8.67 5.17
CA ILE A 32 -8.53 -8.69 4.01
C ILE A 32 -9.85 -8.07 4.41
N VAL A 33 -10.31 -7.07 3.66
CA VAL A 33 -11.69 -6.56 3.77
C VAL A 33 -12.45 -7.08 2.56
N LEU A 34 -13.53 -7.84 2.78
CA LEU A 34 -14.32 -8.46 1.72
C LEU A 34 -15.74 -7.89 1.73
N PHE A 35 -16.12 -7.18 0.66
CA PHE A 35 -17.50 -6.79 0.39
C PHE A 35 -18.21 -7.89 -0.40
N SER A 36 -19.30 -8.42 0.16
CA SER A 36 -19.95 -9.62 -0.35
C SER A 36 -21.47 -9.60 -0.16
N ASP A 37 -22.16 -10.35 -1.01
CA ASP A 37 -23.60 -10.48 -1.11
C ASP A 37 -24.00 -11.97 -1.08
N PHE A 38 -24.87 -12.36 -0.15
CA PHE A 38 -25.26 -13.75 0.06
C PHE A 38 -26.09 -14.38 -1.08
N GLN A 39 -26.70 -13.58 -1.95
CA GLN A 39 -27.43 -14.04 -3.13
C GLN A 39 -26.58 -13.99 -4.41
N CYS A 40 -25.41 -13.36 -4.38
CA CYS A 40 -24.51 -13.28 -5.52
C CYS A 40 -23.82 -14.63 -5.82
N PRO A 41 -23.93 -15.19 -7.04
CA PRO A 41 -23.31 -16.47 -7.38
C PRO A 41 -21.77 -16.42 -7.38
N PHE A 42 -21.16 -15.28 -7.72
CA PHE A 42 -19.70 -15.10 -7.63
C PHE A 42 -19.23 -15.04 -6.18
N CYS A 43 -20.00 -14.44 -5.27
CA CYS A 43 -19.69 -14.46 -3.84
C CYS A 43 -19.71 -15.88 -3.28
N ARG A 44 -20.67 -16.72 -3.72
CA ARG A 44 -20.67 -18.15 -3.39
C ARG A 44 -19.41 -18.85 -3.89
N GLN A 45 -19.03 -18.65 -5.15
CA GLN A 45 -17.80 -19.23 -5.70
C GLN A 45 -16.56 -18.79 -4.89
N PHE A 46 -16.53 -17.54 -4.43
CA PHE A 46 -15.40 -17.00 -3.70
C PHE A 46 -15.38 -17.35 -2.20
N SER A 47 -16.50 -17.79 -1.64
CA SER A 47 -16.62 -18.15 -0.22
C SER A 47 -15.62 -19.25 0.17
N GLN A 48 -15.42 -20.29 -0.66
CA GLN A 48 -14.50 -21.38 -0.34
C GLN A 48 -13.03 -20.95 -0.35
N PRO A 49 -12.49 -20.26 -1.37
CA PRO A 49 -11.14 -19.68 -1.32
C PRO A 49 -10.88 -18.82 -0.08
N ILE A 50 -11.85 -18.00 0.32
CA ILE A 50 -11.76 -17.15 1.52
C ILE A 50 -11.72 -17.98 2.81
N ARG A 51 -12.58 -19.00 2.93
CA ARG A 51 -12.59 -19.91 4.10
C ARG A 51 -11.31 -20.72 4.18
N ASP A 52 -10.82 -21.24 3.06
CA ASP A 52 -9.55 -21.94 2.96
C ASP A 52 -8.40 -21.05 3.43
N LEU A 53 -8.38 -19.80 3.00
CA LEU A 53 -7.36 -18.84 3.38
C LEU A 53 -7.39 -18.52 4.89
N MET A 54 -8.57 -18.35 5.48
CA MET A 54 -8.72 -18.15 6.92
C MET A 54 -8.29 -19.37 7.75
N ASN A 55 -8.46 -20.58 7.23
CA ASN A 55 -8.16 -21.82 7.94
C ASN A 55 -6.71 -22.28 7.76
N LYS A 56 -6.19 -22.16 6.54
CA LYS A 56 -4.87 -22.68 6.14
C LYS A 56 -3.78 -21.61 6.28
N GLY A 57 -4.13 -20.32 6.17
CA GLY A 57 -3.16 -19.25 6.02
C GLY A 57 -2.34 -19.35 4.74
N VAL A 58 -1.28 -18.54 4.66
CA VAL A 58 -0.30 -18.53 3.57
C VAL A 58 1.09 -18.47 4.20
N ASP A 59 1.95 -19.44 3.86
CA ASP A 59 3.35 -19.52 4.33
C ASP A 59 3.52 -19.40 5.85
N GLY A 60 2.60 -19.99 6.61
CA GLY A 60 2.59 -19.93 8.08
C GLY A 60 1.95 -18.67 8.67
N VAL A 61 1.59 -17.69 7.83
CA VAL A 61 0.91 -16.46 8.22
C VAL A 61 -0.60 -16.60 8.07
N GLN A 62 -1.34 -16.30 9.15
CA GLN A 62 -2.79 -16.35 9.14
C GLN A 62 -3.41 -15.17 8.39
N ALA A 63 -4.57 -15.41 7.77
CA ALA A 63 -5.34 -14.37 7.11
C ALA A 63 -6.59 -14.03 7.93
N LYS A 64 -6.76 -12.73 8.18
CA LYS A 64 -7.93 -12.19 8.86
C LYS A 64 -8.83 -11.49 7.87
N VAL A 65 -10.01 -12.06 7.71
CA VAL A 65 -11.04 -11.56 6.81
C VAL A 65 -12.08 -10.78 7.60
N THR A 66 -12.21 -9.50 7.28
CA THR A 66 -13.31 -8.65 7.68
C THR A 66 -14.37 -8.71 6.59
N PHE A 67 -15.44 -9.47 6.84
CA PHE A 67 -16.60 -9.51 5.96
C PHE A 67 -17.43 -8.23 6.13
N LYS A 68 -17.81 -7.61 5.02
CA LYS A 68 -18.68 -6.43 4.92
C LYS A 68 -19.89 -6.79 4.07
N ASN A 69 -21.08 -6.60 4.62
CA ASN A 69 -22.31 -6.87 3.89
C ASN A 69 -22.50 -5.81 2.80
N PHE A 70 -22.70 -6.25 1.56
CA PHE A 70 -22.94 -5.38 0.42
C PHE A 70 -24.09 -5.92 -0.45
N PRO A 71 -25.32 -6.03 0.09
CA PRO A 71 -26.46 -6.53 -0.66
C PRO A 71 -26.77 -5.63 -1.86
N LEU A 72 -26.79 -6.21 -3.05
CA LEU A 72 -27.05 -5.52 -4.30
C LEU A 72 -28.56 -5.35 -4.51
N SER A 73 -28.97 -4.20 -5.02
CA SER A 73 -30.40 -3.83 -5.13
C SER A 73 -31.24 -4.77 -6.02
N PHE A 74 -30.59 -5.48 -6.94
CA PHE A 74 -31.22 -6.47 -7.81
C PHE A 74 -31.27 -7.90 -7.22
N HIS A 75 -30.75 -8.09 -6.01
CA HIS A 75 -30.86 -9.33 -5.25
C HIS A 75 -31.89 -9.19 -4.11
N PRO A 76 -33.17 -9.53 -4.35
CA PRO A 76 -34.26 -9.23 -3.42
C PRO A 76 -34.14 -9.88 -2.04
N ASP A 77 -33.42 -11.00 -1.90
CA ASP A 77 -33.25 -11.72 -0.65
C ASP A 77 -31.90 -11.47 0.04
N ALA A 78 -30.98 -10.75 -0.62
CA ALA A 78 -29.64 -10.49 -0.09
C ALA A 78 -29.66 -9.69 1.22
N GLN A 79 -30.54 -8.69 1.32
CA GLN A 79 -30.68 -7.87 2.53
C GLN A 79 -31.10 -8.73 3.73
N LEU A 80 -32.11 -9.58 3.57
CA LEU A 80 -32.60 -10.43 4.65
C LEU A 80 -31.58 -11.52 5.02
N ALA A 81 -30.87 -12.08 4.04
CA ALA A 81 -29.78 -13.01 4.27
C ALA A 81 -28.62 -12.37 5.07
N ALA A 82 -28.23 -11.13 4.74
CA ALA A 82 -27.24 -10.36 5.50
C ALA A 82 -27.71 -10.11 6.95
N GLN A 83 -28.99 -9.76 7.14
CA GLN A 83 -29.57 -9.63 8.48
C GLN A 83 -29.52 -10.95 9.26
N ALA A 84 -29.76 -12.10 8.62
CA ALA A 84 -29.65 -13.41 9.25
C ALA A 84 -28.22 -13.76 9.65
N ALA A 85 -27.23 -13.48 8.80
CA ALA A 85 -25.82 -13.65 9.15
C ALA A 85 -25.44 -12.80 10.38
N MET A 86 -25.88 -11.54 10.42
CA MET A 86 -25.63 -10.64 11.55
C MET A 86 -26.40 -11.03 12.82
N ALA A 87 -27.64 -11.52 12.71
CA ALA A 87 -28.38 -12.06 13.85
C ALA A 87 -27.70 -13.32 14.43
N ALA A 88 -27.10 -14.16 13.57
CA ALA A 88 -26.28 -15.28 14.02
C ALA A 88 -24.95 -14.82 14.66
N LYS A 89 -24.36 -13.71 14.18
CA LYS A 89 -23.17 -13.08 14.78
C LYS A 89 -23.39 -12.66 16.22
N GLU A 90 -24.56 -12.10 16.55
CA GLU A 90 -24.94 -11.74 17.93
C GLU A 90 -24.95 -12.94 18.89
N GLN A 91 -24.96 -14.16 18.35
CA GLN A 91 -24.89 -15.42 19.07
C GLN A 91 -23.60 -16.22 18.78
N GLY A 92 -22.59 -15.59 18.16
CA GLY A 92 -21.28 -16.20 17.92
C GLY A 92 -21.22 -17.18 16.75
N LYS A 93 -22.23 -17.22 15.87
CA LYS A 93 -22.38 -18.19 14.77
C LYS A 93 -22.40 -17.55 13.37
N PHE A 94 -21.66 -16.45 13.19
CA PHE A 94 -21.62 -15.73 11.91
C PHE A 94 -21.14 -16.63 10.77
N TRP A 95 -20.00 -17.31 10.93
CA TRP A 95 -19.39 -18.08 9.86
C TRP A 95 -20.17 -19.35 9.52
N GLU A 96 -20.79 -19.98 10.50
CA GLU A 96 -21.66 -21.14 10.26
C GLU A 96 -22.96 -20.74 9.54
N MET A 97 -23.55 -19.59 9.88
CA MET A 97 -24.69 -19.06 9.12
C MET A 97 -24.25 -18.63 7.72
N HIS A 98 -23.12 -17.93 7.59
CA HIS A 98 -22.53 -17.55 6.31
C HIS A 98 -22.40 -18.75 5.35
N ASP A 99 -21.83 -19.86 5.83
CA ASP A 99 -21.65 -21.07 5.03
C ASP A 99 -22.99 -21.69 4.63
N LEU A 100 -23.98 -21.72 5.52
CA LEU A 100 -25.34 -22.19 5.20
C LEU A 100 -26.05 -21.32 4.16
N LEU A 101 -25.92 -19.99 4.25
CA LEU A 101 -26.52 -19.07 3.29
C LEU A 101 -25.94 -19.27 1.89
N PHE A 102 -24.61 -19.38 1.77
CA PHE A 102 -23.97 -19.65 0.47
C PHE A 102 -24.22 -21.06 -0.06
N ALA A 103 -24.39 -22.06 0.82
CA ALA A 103 -24.80 -23.40 0.40
C ALA A 103 -26.25 -23.44 -0.14
N ASN A 104 -27.11 -22.48 0.25
CA ASN A 104 -28.55 -22.50 -0.05
C ASN A 104 -29.05 -21.17 -0.66
N GLN A 105 -28.32 -20.58 -1.61
CA GLN A 105 -28.63 -19.24 -2.17
C GLN A 105 -30.03 -19.10 -2.80
N LEU A 106 -30.68 -20.20 -3.18
CA LEU A 106 -32.04 -20.20 -3.73
C LEU A 106 -33.13 -20.25 -2.64
N ALA A 107 -32.75 -20.45 -1.37
CA ALA A 107 -33.63 -20.62 -0.23
C ALA A 107 -33.22 -19.65 0.89
N LEU A 108 -33.38 -18.34 0.62
CA LEU A 108 -33.01 -17.23 1.50
C LEU A 108 -34.23 -16.48 2.07
N LYS A 109 -35.43 -17.05 1.97
CA LYS A 109 -36.65 -16.45 2.56
C LYS A 109 -36.63 -16.63 4.07
N ARG A 110 -37.40 -15.81 4.78
CA ARG A 110 -37.47 -15.76 6.26
C ARG A 110 -37.57 -17.14 6.90
N ASP A 111 -38.47 -18.00 6.42
CA ASP A 111 -38.68 -19.33 7.00
C ASP A 111 -37.44 -20.21 6.86
N ASN A 112 -36.76 -20.16 5.71
CA ASN A 112 -35.49 -20.86 5.50
C ASN A 112 -34.42 -20.38 6.49
N LEU A 113 -34.30 -19.05 6.67
CA LEU A 113 -33.31 -18.46 7.57
C LEU A 113 -33.55 -18.85 9.03
N VAL A 114 -34.81 -18.88 9.46
CA VAL A 114 -35.20 -19.37 10.80
C VAL A 114 -34.89 -20.85 10.95
N ASP A 115 -35.08 -21.67 9.92
CA ASP A 115 -34.72 -23.08 9.95
C ASP A 115 -33.20 -23.30 9.98
N TYR A 116 -32.41 -22.47 9.29
CA TYR A 116 -30.95 -22.49 9.41
C TYR A 116 -30.51 -22.14 10.84
N ALA A 117 -31.12 -21.12 11.46
CA ALA A 117 -30.85 -20.77 12.85
C ALA A 117 -31.15 -21.94 13.81
N LYS A 118 -32.24 -22.69 13.59
CA LYS A 118 -32.54 -23.92 14.35
C LYS A 118 -31.47 -24.99 14.18
N ARG A 119 -31.03 -25.24 12.94
CA ARG A 119 -29.97 -26.22 12.64
C ARG A 119 -28.64 -25.86 13.32
N LEU A 120 -28.37 -24.57 13.48
CA LEU A 120 -27.20 -24.05 14.19
C LEU A 120 -27.34 -24.03 15.72
N GLY A 121 -28.51 -24.41 16.25
CA GLY A 121 -28.77 -24.41 17.70
C GLY A 121 -28.89 -23.02 18.32
N LEU A 122 -29.30 -22.01 17.54
CA LEU A 122 -29.49 -20.65 18.03
C LEU A 122 -30.76 -20.50 18.87
N ASP A 123 -30.78 -19.51 19.75
CA ASP A 123 -32.04 -19.04 20.36
C ASP A 123 -32.89 -18.40 19.27
N ILE A 124 -34.01 -19.06 18.94
CA ILE A 124 -34.89 -18.67 17.85
C ILE A 124 -35.71 -17.41 18.17
N ALA A 125 -36.08 -17.20 19.44
CA ALA A 125 -36.80 -16.00 19.84
C ALA A 125 -35.88 -14.79 19.71
N ARG A 126 -34.64 -14.92 20.19
CA ARG A 126 -33.60 -13.90 20.02
C ARG A 126 -33.24 -13.69 18.55
N PHE A 127 -33.02 -14.76 17.79
CA PHE A 127 -32.68 -14.68 16.37
C PHE A 127 -33.74 -13.92 15.56
N LYS A 128 -35.03 -14.22 15.76
CA LYS A 128 -36.12 -13.50 15.07
C LYS A 128 -36.16 -12.02 15.43
N LYS A 129 -35.96 -11.69 16.71
CA LYS A 129 -35.87 -10.30 17.18
C LYS A 129 -34.70 -9.57 16.51
N ASP A 130 -33.52 -10.19 16.48
CA ASP A 130 -32.32 -9.61 15.90
C ASP A 130 -32.43 -9.50 14.37
N LEU A 131 -33.04 -10.49 13.71
CA LEU A 131 -33.33 -10.47 12.28
C LEU A 131 -34.16 -9.23 11.87
N ASP A 132 -35.09 -8.79 12.71
CA ASP A 132 -35.95 -7.63 12.47
C ASP A 132 -35.38 -6.30 12.98
N SER A 133 -34.22 -6.34 13.67
CA SER A 133 -33.62 -5.21 14.37
C SER A 133 -33.16 -4.09 13.43
N ASP A 134 -33.55 -2.86 13.74
CA ASP A 134 -33.09 -1.68 13.01
C ASP A 134 -31.58 -1.44 13.21
N GLN A 135 -31.01 -1.87 14.33
CA GLN A 135 -29.57 -1.77 14.57
C GLN A 135 -28.77 -2.60 13.56
N ILE A 136 -29.22 -3.83 13.25
CA ILE A 136 -28.58 -4.68 12.25
C ILE A 136 -28.75 -4.08 10.85
N LYS A 137 -29.96 -3.59 10.51
CA LYS A 137 -30.20 -2.91 9.22
C LYS A 137 -29.29 -1.69 9.04
N GLN A 138 -29.12 -0.87 10.08
CA GLN A 138 -28.23 0.30 10.06
C GLN A 138 -26.76 -0.10 9.92
N THR A 139 -26.34 -1.20 10.55
CA THR A 139 -24.98 -1.73 10.41
C THR A 139 -24.70 -2.12 8.95
N ILE A 140 -25.61 -2.90 8.34
CA ILE A 140 -25.51 -3.31 6.92
C ILE A 140 -25.50 -2.07 6.01
N ALA A 141 -26.39 -1.10 6.23
CA ALA A 141 -26.43 0.13 5.45
C ALA A 141 -25.13 0.95 5.58
N SER A 142 -24.51 0.97 6.77
CA SER A 142 -23.21 1.62 6.98
C SER A 142 -22.08 0.91 6.24
N GLU A 143 -22.05 -0.42 6.25
CA GLU A 143 -21.06 -1.21 5.50
C GLU A 143 -21.23 -1.01 3.99
N GLN A 144 -22.46 -0.96 3.50
CA GLN A 144 -22.75 -0.65 2.09
C GLN A 144 -22.29 0.77 1.72
N ALA A 145 -22.59 1.77 2.56
CA ALA A 145 -22.15 3.15 2.33
C ALA A 145 -20.62 3.30 2.37
N GLU A 146 -19.93 2.53 3.22
CA GLU A 146 -18.47 2.42 3.24
C GLU A 146 -17.94 1.89 1.90
N GLY A 147 -18.50 0.78 1.40
CA GLY A 147 -18.12 0.23 0.10
C GLY A 147 -18.35 1.22 -1.05
N THR A 148 -19.47 1.95 -1.07
CA THR A 148 -19.73 2.98 -2.09
C THR A 148 -18.70 4.11 -2.05
N LYS A 149 -18.28 4.57 -0.87
CA LYS A 149 -17.20 5.57 -0.74
C LYS A 149 -15.85 5.07 -1.26
N LEU A 150 -15.61 3.77 -1.16
CA LEU A 150 -14.43 3.08 -1.68
C LEU A 150 -14.59 2.65 -3.15
N ALA A 151 -15.61 3.14 -3.85
CA ALA A 151 -15.91 2.81 -5.24
C ALA A 151 -16.14 1.31 -5.51
N VAL A 152 -16.65 0.57 -4.53
CA VAL A 152 -17.15 -0.80 -4.72
C VAL A 152 -18.42 -0.74 -5.58
N ASN A 153 -18.31 -1.22 -6.82
CA ASN A 153 -19.39 -1.21 -7.80
C ASN A 153 -20.03 -2.60 -8.03
N GLY A 154 -19.56 -3.62 -7.31
CA GLY A 154 -20.04 -4.99 -7.45
C GLY A 154 -19.36 -5.94 -6.47
N THR A 155 -19.90 -7.16 -6.35
CA THR A 155 -19.43 -8.17 -5.41
C THR A 155 -19.03 -9.47 -6.13
N PRO A 156 -17.99 -10.20 -5.65
CA PRO A 156 -17.13 -9.81 -4.54
C PRO A 156 -16.15 -8.70 -4.96
N THR A 157 -15.90 -7.78 -4.03
CA THR A 157 -14.77 -6.84 -4.10
C THR A 157 -14.02 -6.95 -2.79
N PHE A 158 -12.70 -7.04 -2.84
CA PHE A 158 -11.87 -7.18 -1.65
C PHE A 158 -10.67 -6.26 -1.68
N PHE A 159 -10.20 -5.91 -0.48
CA PHE A 159 -9.03 -5.06 -0.30
C PHE A 159 -7.94 -5.83 0.42
N LEU A 160 -6.74 -5.82 -0.13
CA LEU A 160 -5.52 -6.36 0.50
C LEU A 160 -4.60 -5.19 0.78
N ASN A 161 -4.34 -4.90 2.06
CA ASN A 161 -3.49 -3.77 2.48
C ASN A 161 -3.84 -2.42 1.79
N GLY A 162 -5.15 -2.19 1.56
CA GLY A 162 -5.67 -0.98 0.91
C GLY A 162 -5.76 -1.02 -0.62
N VAL A 163 -5.21 -2.04 -1.29
CA VAL A 163 -5.34 -2.22 -2.74
C VAL A 163 -6.63 -2.98 -3.05
N SER A 164 -7.46 -2.42 -3.93
CA SER A 164 -8.77 -2.96 -4.32
C SER A 164 -8.66 -3.98 -5.45
N TYR A 165 -9.41 -5.08 -5.32
CA TYR A 165 -9.53 -6.13 -6.33
C TYR A 165 -11.01 -6.50 -6.50
N SER A 166 -11.41 -6.75 -7.74
CA SER A 166 -12.77 -7.13 -8.10
C SER A 166 -12.83 -8.56 -8.65
N GLY A 167 -13.95 -9.23 -8.36
CA GLY A 167 -14.25 -10.59 -8.82
C GLY A 167 -13.65 -11.68 -7.94
N THR A 168 -13.91 -12.92 -8.34
CA THR A 168 -13.43 -14.12 -7.65
C THR A 168 -11.95 -14.37 -7.92
N ARG A 169 -11.27 -15.02 -6.97
CA ARG A 169 -9.93 -15.58 -7.15
C ARG A 169 -9.87 -17.00 -6.58
N SER A 170 -9.03 -17.85 -7.15
CA SER A 170 -8.68 -19.13 -6.54
C SER A 170 -7.85 -18.92 -5.27
N PHE A 171 -7.66 -19.98 -4.47
CA PHE A 171 -6.77 -19.93 -3.31
C PHE A 171 -5.34 -19.55 -3.70
N ASP A 172 -4.82 -20.12 -4.79
CA ASP A 172 -3.45 -19.86 -5.26
C ASP A 172 -3.26 -18.43 -5.76
N GLU A 173 -4.27 -17.88 -6.46
CA GLU A 173 -4.27 -16.48 -6.88
C GLU A 173 -4.30 -15.54 -5.66
N MET A 174 -5.12 -15.86 -4.64
CA MET A 174 -5.14 -15.10 -3.38
C MET A 174 -3.79 -15.16 -2.66
N LYS A 175 -3.15 -16.32 -2.62
CA LYS A 175 -1.81 -16.50 -2.06
C LYS A 175 -0.79 -15.58 -2.74
N GLN A 176 -0.77 -15.58 -4.08
CA GLN A 176 0.15 -14.73 -4.85
C GLN A 176 -0.09 -13.24 -4.60
N LEU A 177 -1.36 -12.79 -4.55
CA LEU A 177 -1.70 -11.40 -4.27
C LEU A 177 -1.28 -10.97 -2.87
N LEU A 178 -1.48 -11.81 -1.86
CA LEU A 178 -1.08 -11.54 -0.49
C LEU A 178 0.43 -11.45 -0.34
N GLN A 179 1.18 -12.38 -0.93
CA GLN A 179 2.64 -12.34 -0.96
C GLN A 179 3.14 -11.06 -1.63
N LYS A 180 2.58 -10.70 -2.79
CA LYS A 180 2.92 -9.46 -3.50
C LYS A 180 2.69 -8.23 -2.62
N GLU A 181 1.50 -8.09 -2.04
CA GLU A 181 1.18 -6.92 -1.23
C GLU A 181 1.98 -6.85 0.07
N HIS A 182 2.36 -8.00 0.65
CA HIS A 182 3.23 -8.03 1.81
C HIS A 182 4.66 -7.63 1.46
N LYS A 183 5.22 -8.15 0.36
CA LYS A 183 6.52 -7.67 -0.16
C LYS A 183 6.50 -6.17 -0.41
N ARG A 184 5.42 -5.63 -0.99
CA ARG A 184 5.27 -4.18 -1.20
C ARG A 184 5.31 -3.40 0.11
N ILE A 185 4.53 -3.80 1.12
CA ILE A 185 4.51 -3.12 2.42
C ILE A 185 5.88 -3.21 3.11
N GLN A 186 6.52 -4.38 3.09
CA GLN A 186 7.88 -4.54 3.61
C GLN A 186 8.87 -3.61 2.91
N ALA A 187 8.87 -3.57 1.58
CA ALA A 187 9.76 -2.70 0.80
C ALA A 187 9.59 -1.22 1.15
N VAL A 188 8.35 -0.75 1.21
CA VAL A 188 8.02 0.65 1.52
C VAL A 188 8.35 1.01 2.97
N THR A 189 8.23 0.05 3.90
CA THR A 189 8.52 0.28 5.33
C THR A 189 10.01 0.14 5.67
N GLU A 190 10.73 -0.77 5.00
CA GLU A 190 12.17 -0.98 5.21
C GLU A 190 13.03 0.12 4.61
N ILE A 191 12.58 0.73 3.51
CA ILE A 191 13.25 1.83 2.82
C ILE A 191 12.52 3.13 3.12
N THR A 192 12.91 3.76 4.23
CA THR A 192 12.37 5.05 4.64
C THR A 192 13.04 6.19 3.89
N ASP A 193 12.33 7.31 3.79
CA ASP A 193 12.84 8.56 3.24
C ASP A 193 14.15 9.04 3.90
N SER A 194 14.34 8.74 5.19
CA SER A 194 15.58 9.05 5.92
C SER A 194 16.81 8.32 5.38
N LEU A 195 16.67 7.09 4.86
CA LEU A 195 17.78 6.35 4.25
C LEU A 195 18.20 6.95 2.91
N LEU A 196 17.28 7.66 2.25
CA LEU A 196 17.49 8.32 0.96
C LEU A 196 17.70 9.82 1.12
N SER A 197 18.11 10.28 2.30
CA SER A 197 18.32 11.70 2.59
C SER A 197 19.73 12.02 3.11
N ARG A 198 20.16 13.26 2.90
CA ARG A 198 21.36 13.88 3.48
C ARG A 198 21.02 15.24 4.09
N GLY A 199 21.77 15.64 5.11
CA GLY A 199 21.55 16.89 5.85
C GLY A 199 20.57 16.77 7.03
N PRO A 200 20.38 17.84 7.82
CA PRO A 200 19.56 17.81 9.03
C PRO A 200 18.11 17.42 8.74
N ALA A 201 17.46 16.70 9.67
CA ALA A 201 16.06 16.29 9.51
C ALA A 201 15.07 17.47 9.64
N ASP A 202 15.47 18.50 10.38
CA ASP A 202 14.72 19.73 10.67
C ASP A 202 15.14 20.92 9.78
N ALA A 203 15.93 20.66 8.73
CA ALA A 203 16.39 21.67 7.81
C ALA A 203 15.23 22.51 7.26
N ALA A 204 15.47 23.81 7.13
CA ALA A 204 14.44 24.76 6.71
C ALA A 204 13.99 24.58 5.26
N VAL A 205 14.87 24.04 4.43
CA VAL A 205 14.67 23.80 3.01
C VAL A 205 14.92 22.33 2.72
N THR A 206 13.95 21.68 2.07
CA THR A 206 14.12 20.34 1.51
C THR A 206 14.25 20.44 0.00
N VAL A 207 15.31 19.85 -0.53
CA VAL A 207 15.54 19.64 -1.94
C VAL A 207 15.18 18.20 -2.26
N GLU A 208 14.08 17.97 -2.97
CA GLU A 208 13.75 16.64 -3.49
C GLU A 208 14.32 16.47 -4.90
N PHE A 209 15.04 15.39 -5.14
CA PHE A 209 15.68 15.08 -6.42
C PHE A 209 15.07 13.82 -7.03
N PHE A 210 14.13 14.00 -7.96
CA PHE A 210 13.60 12.91 -8.78
C PHE A 210 14.60 12.63 -9.89
N ALA A 211 15.25 11.47 -9.81
CA ALA A 211 16.36 11.11 -10.68
C ALA A 211 16.14 9.74 -11.33
N ASP A 212 16.70 9.61 -12.53
CA ASP A 212 16.86 8.35 -13.24
C ASP A 212 18.36 8.03 -13.25
N LEU A 213 18.74 6.87 -12.73
CA LEU A 213 20.14 6.47 -12.59
C LEU A 213 20.85 6.09 -13.91
N GLU A 214 20.11 5.81 -14.99
CA GLU A 214 20.65 5.58 -16.35
C GLU A 214 20.69 6.88 -17.17
N SER A 215 19.97 7.93 -16.76
CA SER A 215 19.90 9.20 -17.48
C SER A 215 21.20 10.03 -17.39
N PRO A 216 21.84 10.40 -18.52
CA PRO A 216 23.10 11.13 -18.51
C PRO A 216 23.01 12.55 -17.95
N VAL A 217 21.80 13.11 -17.86
CA VAL A 217 21.57 14.45 -17.28
C VAL A 217 21.35 14.42 -15.76
N SER A 218 21.20 13.24 -15.15
CA SER A 218 21.09 13.11 -13.69
C SER A 218 22.41 13.40 -12.98
N ARG A 219 23.56 12.96 -13.53
CA ARG A 219 24.89 13.20 -12.93
C ARG A 219 25.24 14.70 -12.86
N PRO A 220 25.08 15.50 -13.92
CA PRO A 220 25.26 16.96 -13.82
C PRO A 220 24.32 17.63 -12.81
N ALA A 221 23.06 17.20 -12.69
CA ALA A 221 22.14 17.73 -11.68
C ALA A 221 22.58 17.38 -10.25
N GLU A 222 23.01 16.14 -10.01
CA GLU A 222 23.58 15.71 -8.72
C GLU A 222 24.77 16.59 -8.34
N ALA A 223 25.71 16.84 -9.26
CA ALA A 223 26.89 17.68 -8.99
C ALA A 223 26.53 19.12 -8.57
N VAL A 224 25.48 19.70 -9.17
CA VAL A 224 24.98 21.03 -8.78
C VAL A 224 24.38 20.99 -7.37
N ILE A 225 23.62 19.94 -7.04
CA ILE A 225 23.02 19.76 -5.70
C ILE A 225 24.12 19.53 -4.66
N GLU A 226 25.18 18.77 -4.97
CA GLU A 226 26.31 18.56 -4.07
C GLU A 226 27.01 19.88 -3.73
N GLU A 227 27.20 20.75 -4.70
CA GLU A 227 27.79 22.07 -4.47
C GLU A 227 26.87 22.98 -3.63
N LEU A 228 25.55 22.89 -3.84
CA LEU A 228 24.57 23.56 -2.97
C LEU A 228 24.68 23.06 -1.51
N LEU A 229 24.76 21.75 -1.29
CA LEU A 229 24.86 21.18 0.06
C LEU A 229 26.12 21.64 0.80
N LYS A 230 27.23 21.86 0.08
CA LYS A 230 28.45 22.45 0.68
C LYS A 230 28.27 23.89 1.13
N GLN A 231 27.43 24.66 0.43
CA GLN A 231 27.11 26.05 0.80
C GLN A 231 26.13 26.13 1.98
N TYR A 232 25.26 25.12 2.13
CA TYR A 232 24.17 25.11 3.12
C TYR A 232 24.14 23.84 3.99
N PRO A 233 25.25 23.43 4.63
CA PRO A 233 25.38 22.12 5.28
C PRO A 233 24.36 21.87 6.39
N ASP A 234 23.96 22.92 7.11
CA ASP A 234 23.03 22.85 8.24
C ASP A 234 21.63 23.42 7.92
N ARG A 235 21.40 23.85 6.68
CA ARG A 235 20.18 24.60 6.29
C ARG A 235 19.35 23.89 5.23
N VAL A 236 19.96 23.02 4.45
CA VAL A 236 19.32 22.27 3.36
C VAL A 236 19.39 20.78 3.63
N ARG A 237 18.25 20.10 3.44
CA ARG A 237 18.14 18.64 3.40
C ARG A 237 17.96 18.19 1.95
N LEU A 238 18.77 17.27 1.49
CA LEU A 238 18.54 16.58 0.22
C LEU A 238 17.74 15.31 0.48
N GLN A 239 16.77 15.04 -0.38
CA GLN A 239 16.00 13.82 -0.44
C GLN A 239 15.99 13.27 -1.86
N PHE A 240 16.49 12.06 -2.05
CA PHE A 240 16.45 11.37 -3.35
C PHE A 240 15.08 10.71 -3.57
N ARG A 241 14.59 10.75 -4.81
CA ARG A 241 13.35 10.12 -5.25
C ARG A 241 13.61 9.30 -6.52
N ASN A 242 13.24 8.03 -6.51
CA ASN A 242 13.45 7.14 -7.65
C ASN A 242 12.50 7.49 -8.81
N PHE A 243 13.04 7.67 -10.01
CA PHE A 243 12.23 7.97 -11.19
C PHE A 243 12.80 7.36 -12.48
N PRO A 244 12.97 6.01 -12.56
CA PRO A 244 13.42 5.35 -13.78
C PRO A 244 12.44 5.62 -14.94
N LEU A 245 12.97 6.10 -16.07
CA LEU A 245 12.21 6.37 -17.28
C LEU A 245 12.02 5.07 -18.07
N ALA A 246 10.82 4.88 -18.63
CA ALA A 246 10.45 3.63 -19.30
C ALA A 246 11.32 3.28 -20.52
N PHE A 247 12.01 4.26 -21.13
CA PHE A 247 12.91 4.06 -22.26
C PHE A 247 14.37 3.76 -21.85
N HIS A 248 14.66 3.71 -20.54
CA HIS A 248 15.94 3.34 -19.96
C HIS A 248 15.83 1.93 -19.34
N PRO A 249 16.23 0.87 -20.07
CA PRO A 249 15.93 -0.50 -19.69
C PRO A 249 16.69 -1.01 -18.47
N GLN A 250 17.83 -0.41 -18.11
CA GLN A 250 18.62 -0.79 -16.93
C GLN A 250 18.23 0.01 -15.69
N ALA A 251 17.59 1.17 -15.84
CA ALA A 251 17.23 2.06 -14.75
C ALA A 251 16.45 1.37 -13.63
N PRO A 252 15.37 0.58 -13.87
CA PRO A 252 14.64 -0.06 -12.79
C PRO A 252 15.55 -0.92 -11.89
N LEU A 253 16.42 -1.72 -12.49
CA LEU A 253 17.34 -2.61 -11.77
C LEU A 253 18.42 -1.82 -11.02
N ALA A 254 18.95 -0.75 -11.62
CA ALA A 254 19.92 0.13 -10.98
C ALA A 254 19.32 0.83 -9.74
N HIS A 255 18.07 1.27 -9.82
CA HIS A 255 17.34 1.85 -8.70
C HIS A 255 17.11 0.82 -7.58
N GLU A 256 16.69 -0.40 -7.91
CA GLU A 256 16.55 -1.45 -6.90
C GLU A 256 17.88 -1.79 -6.22
N ALA A 257 18.98 -1.90 -6.98
CA ALA A 257 20.32 -2.14 -6.46
C ALA A 257 20.77 -1.02 -5.49
N ALA A 258 20.49 0.24 -5.83
CA ALA A 258 20.75 1.36 -4.93
C ALA A 258 19.93 1.26 -3.62
N LEU A 259 18.68 0.79 -3.68
CA LEU A 259 17.86 0.59 -2.47
C LEU A 259 18.37 -0.57 -1.58
N ILE A 260 18.94 -1.62 -2.17
CA ILE A 260 19.66 -2.65 -1.40
C ILE A 260 20.85 -2.02 -0.66
N ALA A 261 21.63 -1.18 -1.37
CA ALA A 261 22.74 -0.46 -0.77
C ALA A 261 22.28 0.53 0.32
N ALA A 262 21.11 1.16 0.15
CA ALA A 262 20.51 2.03 1.16
C ALA A 262 20.22 1.29 2.46
N LYS A 263 19.72 0.05 2.38
CA LYS A 263 19.49 -0.76 3.56
C LYS A 263 20.78 -1.07 4.33
N GLY A 264 21.91 -1.18 3.62
CA GLY A 264 23.26 -1.31 4.19
C GLY A 264 23.95 0.01 4.56
N GLY A 265 23.27 1.16 4.43
CA GLY A 265 23.82 2.48 4.76
C GLY A 265 24.82 3.03 3.74
N ARG A 266 24.84 2.50 2.50
CA ARG A 266 25.74 2.88 1.40
C ARG A 266 24.99 3.45 0.19
N PHE A 267 23.77 3.96 0.40
CA PHE A 267 22.91 4.44 -0.69
C PHE A 267 23.66 5.37 -1.64
N TRP A 268 24.30 6.39 -1.06
CA TRP A 268 24.86 7.47 -1.82
C TRP A 268 26.18 7.12 -2.50
N GLU A 269 27.05 6.35 -1.82
CA GLU A 269 28.24 5.80 -2.44
C GLU A 269 27.87 4.94 -3.67
N PHE A 270 26.78 4.18 -3.57
CA PHE A 270 26.28 3.35 -4.67
C PHE A 270 25.67 4.17 -5.81
N THR A 271 24.81 5.15 -5.52
CA THR A 271 24.18 5.97 -6.57
C THR A 271 25.18 6.86 -7.29
N SER A 272 26.12 7.48 -6.58
CA SER A 272 27.14 8.33 -7.22
C SER A 272 28.06 7.47 -8.09
N TYR A 273 28.39 6.25 -7.67
CA TYR A 273 29.11 5.29 -8.50
C TYR A 273 28.33 4.99 -9.80
N ILE A 274 27.04 4.65 -9.71
CA ILE A 274 26.19 4.38 -10.87
C ILE A 274 26.18 5.56 -11.84
N LEU A 275 25.96 6.78 -11.32
CA LEU A 275 25.88 7.99 -12.12
C LEU A 275 27.22 8.34 -12.80
N GLU A 276 28.35 7.84 -12.28
CA GLU A 276 29.66 7.95 -12.95
C GLU A 276 29.92 6.86 -14.00
N HIS A 277 29.20 5.73 -13.91
CA HIS A 277 29.42 4.53 -14.73
C HIS A 277 28.16 4.10 -15.51
N GLN A 278 27.39 5.06 -16.02
CA GLN A 278 26.07 4.82 -16.64
C GLN A 278 26.09 3.93 -17.89
N ASN A 279 27.26 3.72 -18.49
CA ASN A 279 27.46 2.78 -19.61
C ASN A 279 27.63 1.32 -19.16
N SER A 280 27.58 1.04 -17.85
CA SER A 280 27.83 -0.28 -17.24
C SER A 280 26.83 -0.54 -16.12
N LEU A 281 25.54 -0.65 -16.48
CA LEU A 281 24.42 -0.86 -15.56
C LEU A 281 23.75 -2.22 -15.73
N ARG A 282 24.41 -3.17 -16.38
CA ARG A 282 23.88 -4.54 -16.42
C ARG A 282 23.95 -5.12 -15.02
N GLU A 283 23.14 -6.13 -14.77
CA GLU A 283 23.06 -6.80 -13.47
C GLU A 283 24.44 -7.18 -12.91
N GLN A 284 25.31 -7.80 -13.71
CA GLN A 284 26.66 -8.20 -13.27
C GLN A 284 27.54 -7.00 -12.87
N ASP A 285 27.36 -5.86 -13.54
CA ASP A 285 28.11 -4.64 -13.22
C ASP A 285 27.67 -4.15 -11.83
N LEU A 286 26.36 -4.09 -11.56
CA LEU A 286 25.79 -3.73 -10.26
C LEU A 286 26.23 -4.67 -9.12
N ILE A 287 26.26 -5.99 -9.37
CA ILE A 287 26.73 -6.99 -8.40
C ILE A 287 28.21 -6.76 -8.07
N THR A 288 29.02 -6.51 -9.09
CA THR A 288 30.46 -6.24 -8.92
C THR A 288 30.69 -5.02 -8.03
N TYR A 289 29.90 -3.95 -8.25
CA TYR A 289 29.98 -2.74 -7.42
C TYR A 289 29.53 -2.98 -5.98
N ALA A 290 28.48 -3.78 -5.78
CA ALA A 290 28.06 -4.21 -4.46
C ALA A 290 29.17 -4.97 -3.72
N GLY A 291 29.85 -5.91 -4.39
CA GLY A 291 30.99 -6.64 -3.84
C GLY A 291 32.14 -5.71 -3.43
N GLN A 292 32.47 -4.72 -4.27
CA GLN A 292 33.50 -3.71 -3.97
C GLN A 292 33.17 -2.86 -2.72
N LEU A 293 31.88 -2.63 -2.45
CA LEU A 293 31.41 -1.92 -1.26
C LEU A 293 31.25 -2.84 -0.02
N GLY A 294 31.63 -4.11 -0.14
CA GLY A 294 31.65 -5.10 0.94
C GLY A 294 30.30 -5.77 1.20
N PHE A 295 29.36 -5.74 0.26
CA PHE A 295 28.12 -6.49 0.37
C PHE A 295 28.33 -7.98 0.10
N ASP A 296 27.54 -8.83 0.75
CA ASP A 296 27.44 -10.25 0.42
C ASP A 296 26.75 -10.39 -0.95
N GLU A 297 27.52 -10.74 -1.97
CA GLU A 297 27.04 -10.81 -3.36
C GLU A 297 25.89 -11.79 -3.52
N THR A 298 25.89 -12.92 -2.79
CA THR A 298 24.81 -13.92 -2.91
C THR A 298 23.49 -13.37 -2.37
N LYS A 299 23.52 -12.69 -1.21
CA LYS A 299 22.33 -12.05 -0.66
C LYS A 299 21.87 -10.86 -1.50
N PHE A 300 22.82 -10.11 -2.06
CA PHE A 300 22.53 -8.98 -2.94
C PHE A 300 21.80 -9.44 -4.20
N VAL A 301 22.34 -10.44 -4.90
CA VAL A 301 21.73 -11.06 -6.08
C VAL A 301 20.35 -11.60 -5.76
N GLN A 302 20.19 -12.36 -4.67
CA GLN A 302 18.90 -12.90 -4.28
C GLN A 302 17.85 -11.79 -4.07
N THR A 303 18.23 -10.72 -3.36
CA THR A 303 17.32 -9.60 -3.08
C THR A 303 16.94 -8.85 -4.36
N LEU A 304 17.89 -8.72 -5.30
CA LEU A 304 17.70 -8.06 -6.58
C LEU A 304 16.78 -8.90 -7.50
N HIS A 305 17.01 -10.21 -7.61
CA HIS A 305 16.16 -11.14 -8.38
C HIS A 305 14.75 -11.28 -7.81
N ASP A 306 14.61 -11.17 -6.49
CA ASP A 306 13.31 -11.15 -5.83
C ASP A 306 12.51 -9.87 -6.12
N HIS A 307 13.12 -8.88 -6.79
CA HIS A 307 12.57 -7.55 -7.01
C HIS A 307 12.01 -6.95 -5.72
N ARG A 308 12.74 -7.16 -4.61
CA ARG A 308 12.25 -6.83 -3.27
C ARG A 308 11.89 -5.35 -3.16
N TYR A 309 12.68 -4.47 -3.79
CA TYR A 309 12.54 -3.03 -3.63
C TYR A 309 11.87 -2.32 -4.82
N ALA A 310 11.51 -3.04 -5.88
CA ALA A 310 10.69 -2.51 -6.98
C ALA A 310 9.43 -1.78 -6.49
N PRO A 311 8.66 -2.28 -5.50
CA PRO A 311 7.47 -1.57 -5.05
C PRO A 311 7.77 -0.23 -4.34
N ARG A 312 8.97 -0.06 -3.76
CA ARG A 312 9.41 1.24 -3.23
C ARG A 312 9.78 2.18 -4.38
N VAL A 313 10.43 1.69 -5.44
CA VAL A 313 10.72 2.46 -6.66
C VAL A 313 9.41 2.95 -7.30
N ASP A 314 8.45 2.05 -7.50
CA ASP A 314 7.13 2.35 -8.07
C ASP A 314 6.35 3.40 -7.26
N ALA A 315 6.53 3.41 -5.93
CA ALA A 315 5.90 4.40 -5.06
C ALA A 315 6.44 5.82 -5.32
N ASP A 316 7.75 6.00 -5.51
CA ASP A 316 8.30 7.31 -5.90
C ASP A 316 7.86 7.71 -7.31
N VAL A 317 7.87 6.78 -8.27
CA VAL A 317 7.41 7.01 -9.64
C VAL A 317 5.95 7.46 -9.67
N SER A 318 5.08 6.77 -8.92
CA SER A 318 3.66 7.13 -8.80
C SER A 318 3.48 8.51 -8.16
N ASP A 319 4.28 8.85 -7.15
CA ASP A 319 4.27 10.18 -6.57
C ASP A 319 4.66 11.26 -7.58
N GLY A 320 5.75 11.04 -8.31
CA GLY A 320 6.18 11.94 -9.37
C GLY A 320 5.11 12.13 -10.44
N PHE A 321 4.45 11.07 -10.90
CA PHE A 321 3.36 11.19 -11.88
C PHE A 321 2.18 12.01 -11.35
N ARG A 322 1.77 11.82 -10.08
CA ARG A 322 0.73 12.63 -9.42
C ARG A 322 1.12 14.10 -9.32
N ARG A 323 2.41 14.39 -9.15
CA ARG A 323 2.99 15.75 -9.14
C ARG A 323 3.24 16.32 -10.54
N GLY A 324 2.81 15.61 -11.60
CA GLY A 324 2.93 16.06 -12.98
C GLY A 324 4.35 15.91 -13.57
N ILE A 325 5.23 15.13 -12.95
CA ILE A 325 6.56 14.81 -13.48
C ILE A 325 6.39 13.89 -14.69
N ARG A 326 7.14 14.15 -15.76
CA ARG A 326 7.10 13.39 -17.02
C ARG A 326 8.48 13.10 -17.60
N GLY A 327 9.53 13.56 -16.93
CA GLY A 327 10.92 13.40 -17.32
C GLY A 327 11.81 13.49 -16.10
N SER A 328 13.10 13.26 -16.30
CA SER A 328 14.11 13.27 -15.25
C SER A 328 15.38 13.97 -15.76
N PRO A 329 16.06 14.80 -14.94
CA PRO A 329 15.75 15.08 -13.54
C PRO A 329 14.62 16.11 -13.35
N VAL A 330 13.95 16.04 -12.20
CA VAL A 330 13.13 17.12 -11.66
C VAL A 330 13.53 17.37 -10.21
N ILE A 331 13.75 18.63 -9.88
CA ILE A 331 14.14 19.08 -8.54
C ILE A 331 12.99 19.88 -7.96
N PHE A 332 12.65 19.61 -6.70
CA PHE A 332 11.79 20.50 -5.92
C PHE A 332 12.60 21.15 -4.82
N VAL A 333 12.49 22.47 -4.69
CA VAL A 333 12.94 23.22 -3.50
C VAL A 333 11.69 23.59 -2.71
N ASN A 334 11.40 22.83 -1.66
CA ASN A 334 10.10 22.80 -1.00
C ASN A 334 8.97 22.62 -2.05
N ALA A 335 8.10 23.62 -2.23
CA ALA A 335 6.99 23.57 -3.19
C ALA A 335 7.38 23.99 -4.61
N ASN A 336 8.57 24.57 -4.81
CA ASN A 336 8.98 25.12 -6.10
C ASN A 336 9.61 24.05 -6.99
N ARG A 337 9.02 23.83 -8.17
CA ARG A 337 9.48 22.83 -9.15
C ARG A 337 10.49 23.43 -10.12
N ILE A 338 11.54 22.67 -10.42
CA ILE A 338 12.58 22.97 -11.40
C ILE A 338 12.75 21.74 -12.30
N ASP A 339 12.51 21.91 -13.60
CA ASP A 339 12.68 20.83 -14.59
C ASP A 339 14.09 20.87 -15.21
N GLY A 340 14.73 19.71 -15.32
CA GLY A 340 16.07 19.58 -15.91
C GLY A 340 17.20 19.98 -14.97
N VAL A 341 18.36 20.32 -15.55
CA VAL A 341 19.59 20.64 -14.79
C VAL A 341 19.67 22.15 -14.55
N PRO A 342 19.47 22.65 -13.32
CA PRO A 342 19.61 24.07 -13.03
C PRO A 342 21.09 24.47 -12.98
N SER A 343 21.34 25.78 -13.13
CA SER A 343 22.61 26.34 -12.68
C SER A 343 22.64 26.39 -11.15
N LEU A 344 23.84 26.33 -10.55
CA LEU A 344 24.00 26.51 -9.11
C LEU A 344 23.38 27.83 -8.64
N LYS A 345 23.60 28.93 -9.37
CA LYS A 345 23.01 30.23 -9.08
C LYS A 345 21.48 30.16 -8.98
N THR A 346 20.82 29.56 -9.97
CA THR A 346 19.35 29.40 -9.99
C THR A 346 18.87 28.60 -8.79
N LEU A 347 19.52 27.47 -8.50
CA LEU A 347 19.14 26.63 -7.37
C LEU A 347 19.30 27.35 -6.02
N THR A 348 20.40 28.11 -5.87
CA THR A 348 20.66 28.97 -4.71
C THR A 348 19.59 30.05 -4.54
N GLU A 349 19.13 30.70 -5.62
CA GLU A 349 18.06 31.71 -5.56
C GLU A 349 16.75 31.14 -4.99
N TYR A 350 16.37 29.91 -5.36
CA TYR A 350 15.21 29.23 -4.77
C TYR A 350 15.40 28.93 -3.28
N VAL A 351 16.59 28.47 -2.90
CA VAL A 351 16.92 28.15 -1.49
C VAL A 351 16.85 29.41 -0.64
N GLU A 352 17.51 30.49 -1.05
CA GLU A 352 17.49 31.77 -0.33
C GLU A 352 16.07 32.35 -0.19
N ALA A 353 15.26 32.27 -1.25
CA ALA A 353 13.87 32.70 -1.21
C ALA A 353 13.03 31.92 -0.18
N GLU A 354 13.28 30.62 0.01
CA GLU A 354 12.63 29.81 1.03
C GLU A 354 13.17 30.09 2.44
N LEU A 355 14.49 30.29 2.58
CA LEU A 355 15.11 30.61 3.86
C LEU A 355 14.66 31.98 4.41
N ALA A 356 14.32 32.94 3.54
CA ALA A 356 13.82 34.26 3.91
C ALA A 356 12.35 34.28 4.36
N LYS A 357 11.58 33.17 4.20
CA LYS A 357 10.19 33.06 4.67
C LYS A 357 10.09 32.73 6.17
N LYS A 358 11.21 32.39 6.80
CA LYS A 358 11.35 32.14 8.24
C LYS A 358 11.92 33.36 8.92
#